data_AF-N9P079-F1
#
_entry.id   AF-N9P079-F1
#
_cell.length_a   1.000
_cell.length_b   1.000
_cell.length_c   1.000
_cell.angle_alpha   90.00
_cell.angle_beta   90.00
_cell.angle_gamma   90.00
#
_symmetry.space_group_name_H-M   'P 1'
#
loop_
_entity.id
_entity.type
_entity.pdbx_description
1 polymer ?
#
loop_
_entity_poly.entity_id
_entity_poly.type
_entity_poly.pdbx_seq_one_letter_code
_entity_poly.pdbx_strand_id
1 'polypeptide(L)'
;MIWMAIVGLIWMACFGFYAVSEKQILKTRQSRYSFLVSYPVIVKLISGSLLLLVLSLLRTQFSSSISFMALWVFISPIVFIFILKMNNLKQRKI
;
A
#
# COMPACT_ATOMS: atom_id res chain seq x y z
N MET A 1 -9.20 5.53 18.25
CA MET A 1 -10.03 5.07 17.11
C MET A 1 -9.47 5.55 15.77
N ILE A 2 -9.19 6.84 15.58
CA ILE A 2 -8.70 7.41 14.30
C ILE A 2 -7.37 6.82 13.83
N TRP A 3 -6.46 6.48 14.75
CA TRP A 3 -5.19 5.83 14.45
C TRP A 3 -5.33 4.44 13.82
N MET A 4 -6.30 3.64 14.29
CA MET A 4 -6.57 2.33 13.70
C MET A 4 -7.10 2.46 12.27
N ALA A 5 -7.92 3.49 12.01
CA ALA A 5 -8.39 3.80 10.67
C ALA A 5 -7.24 4.24 9.74
N ILE A 6 -6.33 5.10 10.23
CA ILE A 6 -5.14 5.53 9.49
C ILE A 6 -4.28 4.31 9.09
N VAL A 7 -3.96 3.44 10.04
CA VAL A 7 -3.15 2.23 9.77
C VAL A 7 -3.87 1.29 8.79
N GLY A 8 -5.17 1.08 8.97
CA GLY A 8 -5.97 0.25 8.05
C GLY A 8 -6.02 0.79 6.62
N LEU A 9 -6.19 2.11 6.46
CA LEU A 9 -6.23 2.77 5.14
C LEU A 9 -4.87 2.73 4.45
N ILE A 10 -3.76 2.95 5.18
CA ILE A 10 -2.41 2.83 4.63
C ILE A 10 -2.16 1.39 4.16
N TRP A 11 -2.56 0.40 4.97
CA TRP A 11 -2.43 -1.00 4.60
C TRP A 11 -3.19 -1.33 3.31
N MET A 12 -4.42 -0.85 3.19
CA MET A 12 -5.28 -1.06 2.02
C MET A 12 -4.71 -0.38 0.77
N ALA A 13 -4.20 0.84 0.89
CA ALA A 13 -3.54 1.57 -0.20
C ALA A 13 -2.28 0.84 -0.67
N CYS A 14 -1.41 0.44 0.25
CA CYS A 14 -0.20 -0.31 -0.07
C CYS A 14 -0.52 -1.69 -0.68
N PHE A 15 -1.57 -2.38 -0.22
CA PHE A 15 -2.02 -3.63 -0.83
C PHE A 15 -2.52 -3.42 -2.26
N GLY A 16 -3.25 -2.34 -2.54
CA GLY A 16 -3.68 -1.98 -3.90
C GLY A 16 -2.50 -1.73 -4.83
N PHE A 17 -1.49 -0.98 -4.39
CA PHE A 17 -0.25 -0.80 -5.16
C PHE A 17 0.53 -2.10 -5.38
N TYR A 18 0.58 -2.97 -4.37
CA TYR A 18 1.25 -4.27 -4.45
C TYR A 18 0.54 -5.24 -5.41
N ALA A 19 -0.79 -5.35 -5.33
CA ALA A 19 -1.59 -6.23 -6.19
C ALA A 19 -1.48 -5.86 -7.69
N VAL A 20 -1.23 -4.58 -7.98
CA VAL A 20 -1.07 -4.03 -9.34
C VAL A 20 0.38 -3.96 -9.79
N SER A 21 1.35 -4.28 -8.92
CA SER A 21 2.76 -4.24 -9.29
C SER A 21 3.07 -5.24 -10.42
N GLU A 22 3.79 -4.79 -11.45
CA GLU A 22 4.11 -5.58 -12.67
C GLU A 22 4.78 -6.92 -12.37
N LYS A 23 5.56 -6.99 -11.30
CA LYS A 23 6.23 -8.23 -10.83
C LYS A 23 5.26 -9.26 -10.26
N GLN A 24 4.03 -8.86 -9.95
CA GLN A 24 2.99 -9.71 -9.38
C GLN A 24 1.80 -9.91 -10.29
N ILE A 25 1.59 -9.03 -11.27
CA ILE A 25 0.52 -9.17 -12.25
C ILE A 25 0.48 -10.57 -12.87
N LEU A 26 1.64 -11.18 -13.18
CA LEU A 26 1.70 -12.55 -13.71
C LEU A 26 1.30 -13.65 -12.71
N LYS A 27 1.56 -13.48 -11.40
CA LYS A 27 1.16 -14.43 -10.34
C LYS A 27 -0.25 -14.19 -9.82
N THR A 28 -0.71 -12.93 -9.78
CA THR A 28 -2.03 -12.52 -9.30
C THR A 28 -3.12 -12.77 -10.34
N ARG A 29 -2.77 -12.75 -11.64
CA ARG A 29 -3.67 -13.13 -12.75
C ARG A 29 -4.07 -14.62 -12.72
N GLN A 30 -3.26 -15.49 -12.12
CA GLN A 30 -3.60 -16.91 -11.90
C GLN A 30 -4.43 -17.16 -10.62
N SER A 31 -4.70 -16.13 -9.81
CA SER A 31 -5.41 -16.23 -8.53
C SER A 31 -6.81 -15.60 -8.59
N ARG A 32 -7.65 -15.89 -7.57
CA ARG A 32 -9.02 -15.36 -7.34
C ARG A 32 -9.14 -13.82 -7.38
N TYR A 33 -8.03 -13.09 -7.41
CA TYR A 33 -7.97 -11.61 -7.46
C TYR A 33 -7.77 -11.05 -8.88
N SER A 34 -7.96 -11.86 -9.93
CA SER A 34 -7.84 -11.43 -11.33
C SER A 34 -8.66 -10.18 -11.69
N PHE A 35 -9.75 -9.88 -10.97
CA PHE A 35 -10.59 -8.71 -11.21
C PHE A 35 -9.87 -7.38 -10.92
N LEU A 36 -9.00 -7.35 -9.90
CA LEU A 36 -8.18 -6.18 -9.56
C LEU A 36 -7.06 -5.93 -10.60
N VAL A 37 -6.63 -6.98 -11.28
CA VAL A 37 -5.57 -6.93 -12.30
C VAL A 37 -6.11 -6.49 -13.67
N SER A 38 -7.42 -6.62 -13.93
CA SER A 38 -8.03 -6.16 -15.18
C SER A 38 -7.99 -4.64 -15.37
N TYR A 39 -7.96 -3.86 -14.28
CA TYR A 39 -7.94 -2.39 -14.32
C TYR A 39 -6.82 -1.80 -13.46
N PRO A 40 -5.55 -2.01 -13.83
CA PRO A 40 -4.41 -1.59 -13.04
C PRO A 40 -4.37 -0.06 -12.82
N VAL A 41 -4.84 0.72 -13.81
CA VAL A 41 -4.90 2.18 -13.72
C VAL A 41 -5.92 2.62 -12.66
N ILE A 42 -7.11 2.01 -12.63
CA ILE A 42 -8.17 2.36 -11.68
C ILE A 42 -7.74 2.01 -10.26
N VAL A 43 -7.14 0.84 -10.06
CA VAL A 43 -6.68 0.42 -8.73
C VAL A 43 -5.52 1.31 -8.22
N LYS A 44 -4.61 1.76 -9.10
CA LYS A 44 -3.60 2.77 -8.74
C LYS A 44 -4.23 4.11 -8.34
N LEU A 45 -5.25 4.56 -9.06
CA LEU A 45 -5.98 5.79 -8.74
C LEU A 45 -6.70 5.70 -7.39
N ILE A 46 -7.38 4.58 -7.11
CA ILE A 46 -8.05 4.32 -5.83
C ILE A 46 -7.03 4.25 -4.69
N SER A 47 -5.88 3.60 -4.92
CA SER A 47 -4.81 3.51 -3.92
C SER A 47 -4.19 4.89 -3.62
N GLY A 48 -4.04 5.73 -4.65
CA GLY A 48 -3.60 7.11 -4.51
C GLY A 48 -4.60 7.98 -3.74
N SER A 49 -5.90 7.87 -4.04
CA SER A 49 -6.93 8.62 -3.33
C SER A 49 -7.04 8.22 -1.85
N LEU A 50 -6.84 6.93 -1.54
CA LEU A 50 -6.74 6.45 -0.16
C LEU A 50 -5.57 7.10 0.61
N LEU A 51 -4.40 7.27 -0.02
CA LEU A 51 -3.27 7.96 0.59
C LEU A 51 -3.55 9.46 0.82
N LEU A 52 -4.26 10.13 -0.08
CA LEU A 52 -4.70 11.51 0.12
C LEU A 52 -5.67 11.62 1.30
N LEU A 53 -6.57 10.66 1.45
CA LEU A 53 -7.53 10.59 2.55
C LEU A 53 -6.81 10.38 3.89
N VAL A 54 -5.79 9.51 3.92
CA VAL A 54 -4.88 9.36 5.07
C VAL A 54 -4.18 10.66 5.40
N LEU A 55 -3.62 11.37 4.41
CA LEU A 55 -2.95 12.65 4.63
C LEU A 55 -3.90 13.69 5.24
N SER A 56 -5.14 13.74 4.75
CA SER A 56 -6.19 14.62 5.28
C SER A 56 -6.53 14.27 6.74
N LEU A 57 -6.64 12.98 7.06
CA LEU A 57 -6.85 12.50 8.44
C LEU A 57 -5.68 12.86 9.35
N LEU A 58 -4.43 12.69 8.91
CA LEU A 58 -3.26 13.07 9.72
C LEU A 58 -3.21 14.58 9.99
N ARG A 59 -3.62 15.42 9.03
CA ARG A 59 -3.72 16.88 9.23
C ARG A 59 -4.69 17.28 10.34
N THR A 60 -5.67 16.45 10.67
CA THR A 60 -6.56 16.71 11.82
C THR A 60 -5.86 16.50 13.17
N GLN A 61 -4.74 15.77 13.19
CA GLN A 61 -4.01 15.40 14.41
C GLN A 61 -2.69 16.16 14.55
N PHE A 62 -2.02 16.49 13.44
CA PHE A 62 -0.75 17.21 13.45
C PHE A 62 -0.75 18.41 12.51
N SER A 63 0.19 19.33 12.73
CA SER A 63 0.51 20.38 11.75
C SER A 63 0.84 19.78 10.37
N SER A 64 0.58 20.53 9.31
CA SER A 64 0.66 20.07 7.91
C SER A 64 2.00 19.41 7.56
N SER A 65 3.12 19.99 8.02
CA SER A 65 4.47 19.46 7.77
C SER A 65 4.72 18.14 8.49
N ILE A 66 4.25 18.02 9.73
CA ILE A 66 4.42 16.81 10.55
C ILE A 66 3.55 15.69 9.97
N SER A 67 2.33 16.01 9.55
CA SER A 67 1.41 15.07 8.91
C SER A 67 2.00 14.46 7.64
N PHE A 68 2.69 15.28 6.83
CA PHE A 68 3.37 14.81 5.63
C PHE A 68 4.51 13.85 5.96
N MET A 69 5.38 14.21 6.91
CA MET A 69 6.49 13.34 7.33
C MET A 69 5.99 12.04 7.96
N ALA A 70 4.97 12.12 8.82
CA ALA A 70 4.36 10.97 9.45
C ALA A 70 3.79 9.98 8.43
N LEU A 71 3.12 10.47 7.38
CA LEU A 71 2.63 9.61 6.29
C LEU A 71 3.77 8.79 5.67
N TRP A 72 4.91 9.40 5.36
CA TRP A 72 6.07 8.68 4.81
C TRP A 72 6.69 7.69 5.80
N VAL A 73 6.78 8.06 7.07
CA VAL A 73 7.28 7.18 8.13
C VAL A 73 6.41 5.92 8.27
N PHE A 74 5.08 6.06 8.21
CA PHE A 74 4.17 4.92 8.31
C PHE A 74 4.12 4.06 7.02
N ILE A 75 4.28 4.67 5.84
CA ILE A 75 4.30 3.94 4.57
C ILE A 75 5.56 3.08 4.45
N SER A 76 6.72 3.58 4.90
CA SER A 76 8.02 2.92 4.77
C SER A 76 8.07 1.44 5.21
N PRO A 77 7.69 1.06 6.45
CA PRO A 77 7.75 -0.33 6.91
C PRO A 77 6.79 -1.24 6.14
N ILE A 78 5.63 -0.73 5.74
CA ILE A 78 4.63 -1.49 4.98
C ILE A 78 5.15 -1.79 3.57
N VAL A 79 5.69 -0.78 2.89
CA VAL A 79 6.35 -0.94 1.59
C VAL A 79 7.52 -1.92 1.70
N PHE A 80 8.31 -1.84 2.77
CA PHE A 80 9.41 -2.76 3.01
C PHE A 80 8.95 -4.22 3.14
N ILE A 81 7.88 -4.49 3.90
CA ILE A 81 7.27 -5.84 3.99
C ILE A 81 6.84 -6.34 2.62
N PHE A 82 6.22 -5.48 1.81
CA PHE A 82 5.81 -5.83 0.45
C PHE A 82 6.99 -6.10 -0.48
N ILE A 83 8.08 -5.32 -0.37
CA ILE A 83 9.34 -5.56 -1.09
C ILE A 83 9.94 -6.90 -0.69
N LEU A 84 9.98 -7.23 0.60
CA LEU A 84 10.46 -8.54 1.09
C LEU A 84 9.60 -9.68 0.54
N LYS A 85 8.27 -9.53 0.57
CA LYS A 85 7.33 -10.53 0.06
C LYS A 85 7.44 -10.72 -1.45
N MET A 86 7.69 -9.64 -2.19
CA MET A 86 7.88 -9.67 -3.64
C MET A 86 9.23 -10.29 -4.03
N ASN A 87 10.30 -9.90 -3.34
CA ASN A 87 11.61 -10.51 -3.53
C ASN A 87 11.67 -11.95 -3.02
N ASN A 88 10.63 -12.36 -2.27
CA ASN A 88 10.33 -13.72 -1.86
C ASN A 88 11.65 -14.41 -1.51
N LEU A 89 12.39 -13.78 -0.56
CA LEU A 89 13.76 -14.10 -0.17
C LEU A 89 13.89 -15.58 -0.38
N LYS A 90 14.44 -15.98 -1.54
CA LYS A 90 14.58 -17.39 -1.90
C LYS A 90 15.25 -17.92 -0.67
N GLN A 91 14.56 -18.78 0.10
CA GLN A 91 15.20 -19.46 1.20
C GLN A 91 16.34 -20.19 0.51
N ARG A 92 17.52 -19.57 0.48
CA ARG A 92 18.75 -20.24 0.16
C ARG A 92 18.90 -21.10 1.39
N LYS A 93 18.31 -22.30 1.32
CA LYS A 93 18.63 -23.38 2.23
C LYS A 93 20.14 -23.51 2.11
N ILE A 94 20.83 -22.91 3.06
CA ILE A 94 22.25 -23.14 3.31
C ILE A 94 22.31 -24.53 3.94
#